data_AF-A0A258FB26-F1
#
_entry.id   AF-A0A258FB26-F1
#
_cell.length_a   1.000
_cell.length_b   1.000
_cell.length_c   1.000
_cell.angle_alpha   90.00
_cell.angle_beta   90.00
_cell.angle_gamma   90.00
#
_symmetry.space_group_name_H-M   'P 1'
#
loop_
_entity.id
_entity.type
_entity.pdbx_description
1 polymer ?
#
loop_
_entity_poly.entity_id
_entity_poly.type
_entity_poly.pdbx_seq_one_letter_code
_entity_poly.pdbx_strand_id
1 'polypeptide(L)'
;MKRIHFLLLIIYILFSSKVFSQNLKLAVSGDSDIENQVIDSLNYLKTHKNYLSISSELDSIHKALLKIGYIENKLGDVTKINDSSFLAKIHLKKRHHTIHIYYDKDLLDKSIINLVSNRVNDAYFILPIRDVESKLNFISSKITSEGLPFSKLKLSDIEVSGNNLKARLLIASDTKKRSVDD
;
A
#
# COMPACT_ATOMS: atom_id res chain seq x y z
N MET A 1 -14.14 -65.00 -7.07
CA MET A 1 -12.96 -64.17 -7.42
C MET A 1 -13.33 -62.78 -7.98
N LYS A 2 -14.28 -62.64 -8.92
CA LYS A 2 -14.65 -61.33 -9.53
C LYS A 2 -15.12 -60.24 -8.53
N ARG A 3 -15.92 -60.61 -7.52
CA ARG A 3 -16.40 -59.68 -6.46
C ARG A 3 -15.27 -59.09 -5.61
N ILE A 4 -14.22 -59.86 -5.33
CA ILE A 4 -13.06 -59.40 -4.55
C ILE A 4 -12.18 -58.44 -5.37
N HIS A 5 -12.04 -58.68 -6.67
CA HIS A 5 -11.32 -57.76 -7.57
C HIS A 5 -12.08 -56.43 -7.70
N PHE A 6 -13.41 -56.47 -7.76
CA PHE A 6 -14.24 -55.27 -7.79
C PHE A 6 -14.12 -54.46 -6.48
N LEU A 7 -14.05 -55.14 -5.33
CA LEU A 7 -13.89 -54.50 -4.03
C LEU A 7 -12.49 -53.89 -3.85
N LEU A 8 -11.45 -54.54 -4.38
CA LEU A 8 -10.08 -53.98 -4.44
C LEU A 8 -10.00 -52.75 -5.35
N LEU A 9 -10.71 -52.73 -6.47
CA LEU A 9 -10.78 -51.56 -7.37
C LEU A 9 -11.42 -50.36 -6.66
N ILE A 10 -12.50 -50.57 -5.91
CA ILE A 10 -13.17 -49.52 -5.13
C ILE A 10 -12.25 -48.94 -4.06
N ILE A 11 -11.50 -49.79 -3.35
CA ILE A 11 -10.52 -49.35 -2.34
C ILE A 11 -9.42 -48.50 -2.99
N TYR A 12 -8.95 -48.86 -4.18
CA TYR A 12 -7.89 -48.11 -4.87
C TYR A 12 -8.34 -46.70 -5.30
N ILE A 13 -9.62 -46.54 -5.69
CA ILE A 13 -10.20 -45.24 -6.07
C ILE A 13 -10.45 -44.37 -4.83
N LEU A 14 -10.83 -44.96 -3.69
CA LEU A 14 -11.10 -44.21 -2.46
C LEU A 14 -9.84 -43.63 -1.78
N PHE A 15 -8.65 -44.19 -2.07
CA PHE A 15 -7.36 -43.71 -1.54
C PHE A 15 -6.65 -42.68 -2.42
N SER A 16 -7.22 -42.24 -3.55
CA SER A 16 -6.55 -41.33 -4.50
C SER A 16 -6.63 -39.84 -4.13
N SER A 17 -7.15 -39.46 -2.96
CA SER A 17 -7.35 -38.07 -2.57
C SER A 17 -6.14 -37.45 -1.87
N LYS A 18 -4.99 -37.41 -2.55
CA LYS A 18 -3.95 -36.40 -2.29
C LYS A 18 -3.82 -35.54 -3.54
N VAL A 19 -4.72 -34.57 -3.68
CA VAL A 19 -4.57 -33.49 -4.65
C VAL A 19 -3.39 -32.65 -4.20
N PHE A 20 -2.20 -32.94 -4.73
CA PHE A 20 -1.06 -32.04 -4.65
C PHE A 20 -1.41 -30.79 -5.46
N SER A 21 -1.93 -29.77 -4.79
CA SER A 21 -2.03 -28.45 -5.42
C SER A 21 -0.61 -27.89 -5.53
N GLN A 22 -0.18 -27.61 -6.76
CA GLN A 22 1.12 -27.02 -7.02
C GLN A 22 1.10 -25.56 -6.58
N ASN A 23 1.94 -25.21 -5.61
CA ASN A 23 2.13 -23.81 -5.21
C ASN A 23 2.84 -23.06 -6.35
N LEU A 24 2.37 -21.86 -6.64
CA LEU A 24 3.00 -20.93 -7.56
C LEU A 24 4.13 -20.19 -6.83
N LYS A 25 5.21 -19.89 -7.56
CA LYS A 25 6.37 -19.15 -7.10
C LYS A 25 6.36 -17.79 -7.77
N LEU A 26 6.60 -16.75 -6.99
CA LEU A 26 6.75 -15.38 -7.48
C LEU A 26 8.18 -14.93 -7.21
N ALA A 27 8.84 -14.46 -8.26
CA ALA A 27 10.05 -13.68 -8.19
C ALA A 27 9.73 -12.25 -8.64
N VAL A 28 10.27 -11.26 -7.93
CA VAL A 28 10.12 -9.85 -8.24
C VAL A 28 11.50 -9.27 -8.49
N SER A 29 11.64 -8.49 -9.57
CA SER A 29 12.89 -7.87 -9.98
C SER A 29 12.68 -6.40 -10.37
N GLY A 30 13.68 -5.57 -10.09
CA GLY A 30 13.77 -4.19 -10.53
C GLY A 30 14.70 -4.01 -11.73
N ASP A 31 14.92 -2.75 -12.11
CA ASP A 31 15.77 -2.40 -13.26
C ASP A 31 17.27 -2.46 -12.96
N SER A 32 17.65 -2.48 -11.68
CA SER A 32 19.05 -2.49 -11.23
C SER A 32 19.24 -3.30 -9.95
N ASP A 33 20.49 -3.64 -9.63
CA ASP A 33 20.83 -4.35 -8.39
C ASP A 33 20.43 -3.58 -7.12
N ILE A 34 20.49 -2.24 -7.17
CA ILE A 34 20.06 -1.39 -6.07
C ILE A 34 18.53 -1.50 -5.87
N GLU A 35 17.76 -1.53 -6.97
CA GLU A 35 16.32 -1.73 -6.90
C GLU A 35 15.97 -3.12 -6.36
N ASN A 36 16.71 -4.15 -6.80
CA ASN A 36 16.53 -5.52 -6.30
C ASN A 36 16.76 -5.61 -4.79
N GLN A 37 17.81 -4.97 -4.27
CA GLN A 37 18.07 -4.95 -2.82
C GLN A 37 16.92 -4.30 -2.04
N VAL A 38 16.33 -3.23 -2.58
CA VAL A 38 15.17 -2.58 -1.96
C VAL A 38 13.96 -3.51 -1.97
N ILE A 39 13.68 -4.17 -3.09
CA ILE A 39 12.57 -5.12 -3.21
C ILE A 39 12.77 -6.31 -2.25
N ASP A 40 13.97 -6.87 -2.19
CA ASP A 40 14.30 -7.99 -1.30
C ASP A 40 14.14 -7.61 0.17
N SER A 41 14.41 -6.36 0.54
CA SER A 41 14.21 -5.85 1.90
C SER A 41 12.74 -5.81 2.35
N LEU A 42 11.78 -5.88 1.41
CA LEU A 42 10.35 -5.90 1.72
C LEU A 42 9.89 -7.27 2.25
N ASN A 43 10.71 -8.32 2.10
CA ASN A 43 10.42 -9.69 2.56
C ASN A 43 9.04 -10.20 2.10
N TYR A 44 8.74 -10.02 0.82
CA TYR A 44 7.49 -10.45 0.20
C TYR A 44 7.36 -11.98 0.15
N LEU A 45 6.12 -12.46 0.08
CA LEU A 45 5.84 -13.89 -0.04
C LEU A 45 6.27 -14.39 -1.42
N LYS A 46 7.16 -15.38 -1.47
CA LYS A 46 7.63 -15.98 -2.73
C LYS A 46 6.76 -17.14 -3.21
N THR A 47 5.84 -17.64 -2.38
CA THR A 47 5.02 -18.81 -2.68
C THR A 47 3.54 -18.51 -2.46
N HIS A 48 2.72 -18.89 -3.42
CA HIS A 48 1.30 -18.55 -3.49
C HIS A 48 0.44 -19.75 -3.86
N LYS A 49 -0.77 -19.81 -3.32
CA LYS A 49 -1.74 -20.87 -3.63
C LYS A 49 -2.35 -20.72 -5.03
N ASN A 50 -2.47 -19.49 -5.52
CA ASN A 50 -3.14 -19.19 -6.79
C ASN A 50 -2.73 -17.80 -7.33
N TYR A 51 -3.19 -17.49 -8.54
CA TYR A 51 -2.94 -16.21 -9.21
C TYR A 51 -3.47 -15.00 -8.45
N LEU A 52 -4.60 -15.13 -7.75
CA LEU A 52 -5.16 -14.04 -6.93
C LEU A 52 -4.23 -13.67 -5.78
N SER A 53 -3.60 -14.66 -5.16
CA SER A 53 -2.60 -14.44 -4.11
C SER A 53 -1.34 -13.76 -4.65
N ILE A 54 -0.91 -14.07 -5.89
CA ILE A 54 0.17 -13.34 -6.56
C ILE A 54 -0.23 -11.88 -6.78
N SER A 55 -1.41 -11.62 -7.33
CA SER A 55 -1.89 -10.25 -7.58
C SER A 55 -1.97 -9.43 -6.28
N SER A 56 -2.53 -10.02 -5.22
CA SER A 56 -2.59 -9.38 -3.90
C SER A 56 -1.21 -9.10 -3.31
N GLU A 57 -0.23 -9.98 -3.57
CA GLU A 57 1.15 -9.77 -3.14
C GLU A 57 1.78 -8.59 -3.89
N LEU A 58 1.62 -8.53 -5.20
CA LEU A 58 2.10 -7.41 -6.02
C LEU A 58 1.49 -6.08 -5.58
N ASP A 59 0.19 -6.06 -5.25
CA ASP A 59 -0.46 -4.87 -4.68
C ASP A 59 0.12 -4.48 -3.31
N SER A 60 0.47 -5.47 -2.50
CA SER A 60 1.07 -5.26 -1.18
C SER A 60 2.48 -4.70 -1.29
N ILE A 61 3.28 -5.23 -2.22
CA ILE A 61 4.61 -4.71 -2.57
C ILE A 61 4.49 -3.27 -3.07
N HIS A 62 3.55 -2.99 -3.99
CA HIS A 62 3.31 -1.64 -4.50
C HIS A 62 3.00 -0.66 -3.36
N LYS A 63 2.08 -1.03 -2.46
CA LYS A 63 1.74 -0.21 -1.28
C LYS A 63 2.93 -0.03 -0.33
N ALA A 64 3.73 -1.07 -0.12
CA ALA A 64 4.93 -0.98 0.73
C ALA A 64 5.97 -0.01 0.11
N LEU A 65 6.19 -0.08 -1.20
CA LEU A 65 7.05 0.84 -1.94
C LEU A 65 6.57 2.29 -1.85
N LEU A 66 5.27 2.53 -1.94
CA LEU A 66 4.68 3.86 -1.73
C LEU A 66 4.99 4.39 -0.31
N LYS A 67 4.83 3.56 0.72
CA LYS A 67 5.08 3.95 2.13
C LYS A 67 6.53 4.30 2.42
N ILE A 68 7.50 3.72 1.70
CA ILE A 68 8.93 4.02 1.88
C ILE A 68 9.45 5.15 0.98
N GLY A 69 8.61 5.69 0.10
CA GLY A 69 8.89 6.90 -0.68
C GLY A 69 8.98 6.74 -2.20
N TYR A 70 8.76 5.55 -2.75
CA TYR A 70 8.75 5.34 -4.21
C TYR A 70 7.36 5.63 -4.79
N ILE A 71 6.97 6.91 -4.83
CA ILE A 71 5.61 7.32 -5.23
C ILE A 71 5.33 7.06 -6.71
N GLU A 72 6.37 7.07 -7.54
CA GLU A 72 6.27 6.86 -8.99
C GLU A 72 6.49 5.40 -9.39
N ASN A 73 6.50 4.47 -8.43
CA ASN A 73 6.76 3.07 -8.72
C ASN A 73 5.64 2.49 -9.61
N LYS A 74 6.01 1.63 -10.56
CA LYS A 74 5.08 1.01 -11.50
C LYS A 74 5.35 -0.48 -11.60
N LEU A 75 4.26 -1.25 -11.57
CA LEU A 75 4.29 -2.65 -11.98
C LEU A 75 4.47 -2.70 -13.51
N GLY A 76 5.53 -3.34 -13.96
CA GLY A 76 5.78 -3.66 -15.36
C GLY A 76 5.16 -5.00 -15.71
N ASP A 77 5.83 -5.75 -16.58
CA ASP A 77 5.32 -7.02 -17.06
C ASP A 77 5.37 -8.11 -15.98
N VAL A 78 4.30 -8.92 -15.93
CA VAL A 78 4.24 -10.16 -15.17
C VAL A 78 4.31 -11.32 -16.15
N THR A 79 5.46 -11.99 -16.18
CA THR A 79 5.77 -13.05 -17.13
C THR A 79 5.71 -14.42 -16.45
N LYS A 80 5.08 -15.39 -17.12
CA LYS A 80 5.09 -16.78 -16.69
C LYS A 80 6.34 -17.45 -17.24
N ILE A 81 7.28 -17.82 -16.36
CA ILE A 81 8.51 -18.52 -16.76
C ILE A 81 8.23 -20.02 -16.99
N ASN A 82 7.42 -20.62 -16.12
CA ASN A 82 6.97 -22.00 -16.22
C ASN A 82 5.60 -22.18 -15.56
N ASP A 83 5.07 -23.40 -15.52
CA ASP A 83 3.74 -23.69 -14.98
C ASP A 83 3.50 -23.26 -13.54
N SER A 84 4.56 -23.11 -12.76
CA SER A 84 4.50 -22.76 -11.35
C SER A 84 5.34 -21.53 -11.00
N SER A 85 5.93 -20.81 -11.95
CA SER A 85 6.88 -19.73 -11.64
C SER A 85 6.58 -18.48 -12.47
N PHE A 86 6.47 -17.37 -11.76
CA PHE A 86 6.15 -16.05 -12.27
C PHE A 86 7.28 -15.08 -11.94
N LEU A 87 7.58 -14.21 -12.89
CA LEU A 87 8.50 -13.10 -12.72
C LEU A 87 7.74 -11.80 -12.96
N ALA A 88 7.68 -10.97 -11.93
CA ALA A 88 7.15 -9.62 -12.02
C ALA A 88 8.31 -8.62 -12.07
N LYS A 89 8.22 -7.67 -13.02
CA LYS A 89 9.10 -6.50 -13.04
C LYS A 89 8.44 -5.33 -12.33
N ILE A 90 9.18 -4.65 -11.46
CA ILE A 90 8.73 -3.41 -10.82
C ILE A 90 9.76 -2.33 -11.08
N HIS A 91 9.33 -1.24 -11.68
CA HIS A 91 10.15 -0.06 -11.87
C HIS A 91 9.99 0.85 -10.65
N LEU A 92 11.01 0.94 -9.78
CA LEU A 92 10.91 1.72 -8.54
C LEU A 92 10.90 3.23 -8.80
N LYS A 93 11.61 3.68 -9.84
CA LYS A 93 11.85 5.10 -10.13
C LYS A 93 12.52 5.81 -8.93
N LYS A 94 12.34 7.11 -8.83
CA LYS A 94 13.04 7.93 -7.84
C LYS A 94 12.40 7.78 -6.46
N ARG A 95 13.25 7.64 -5.44
CA ARG A 95 12.83 7.71 -4.04
C ARG A 95 12.69 9.16 -3.60
N HIS A 96 11.51 9.51 -3.10
CA HIS A 96 11.24 10.78 -2.43
C HIS A 96 11.30 10.59 -0.92
N HIS A 97 11.96 11.49 -0.20
CA HIS A 97 12.11 11.37 1.26
C HIS A 97 11.08 12.22 2.00
N THR A 98 10.73 13.37 1.44
CA THR A 98 9.89 14.38 2.07
C THR A 98 8.83 14.92 1.12
N ILE A 99 7.70 15.29 1.71
CA ILE A 99 6.58 15.94 1.03
C ILE A 99 6.30 17.31 1.67
N HIS A 100 6.03 18.30 0.84
CA HIS A 100 5.58 19.63 1.22
C HIS A 100 4.06 19.65 1.09
N ILE A 101 3.38 19.79 2.22
CA ILE A 101 1.92 19.76 2.28
C ILE A 101 1.44 21.19 2.48
N TYR A 102 0.84 21.75 1.45
CA TYR A 102 0.20 23.07 1.48
C TYR A 102 -1.16 22.95 2.13
N TYR A 103 -1.50 23.87 3.03
CA TYR A 103 -2.75 23.86 3.77
C TYR A 103 -3.33 25.26 3.87
N ASP A 104 -4.64 25.32 4.09
CA ASP A 104 -5.35 26.57 4.35
C ASP A 104 -5.34 26.86 5.85
N LYS A 105 -4.84 28.04 6.23
CA LYS A 105 -4.77 28.49 7.63
C LYS A 105 -6.16 28.70 8.23
N ASP A 106 -7.16 29.01 7.41
CA ASP A 106 -8.53 29.25 7.87
C ASP A 106 -9.24 27.95 8.24
N LEU A 107 -8.80 26.83 7.67
CA LEU A 107 -9.38 25.50 7.89
C LEU A 107 -8.62 24.65 8.91
N LEU A 108 -7.36 24.98 9.20
CA LEU A 108 -6.52 24.18 10.09
C LEU A 108 -5.59 25.05 10.92
N ASP A 109 -5.75 24.99 12.23
CA ASP A 109 -4.92 25.74 13.16
C ASP A 109 -3.45 25.29 13.09
N LYS A 110 -2.55 26.28 13.04
CA LYS A 110 -1.10 26.11 13.08
C LYS A 110 -0.66 25.36 14.34
N SER A 111 -1.41 25.46 15.44
CA SER A 111 -1.15 24.70 16.67
C SER A 111 -1.13 23.18 16.44
N ILE A 112 -2.08 22.66 15.65
CA ILE A 112 -2.18 21.23 15.29
C ILE A 112 -1.02 20.84 14.37
N ILE A 113 -0.68 21.70 13.41
CA ILE A 113 0.42 21.48 12.48
C ILE A 113 1.78 21.40 13.20
N ASN A 114 2.00 22.23 14.22
CA ASN A 114 3.22 22.20 15.02
C ASN A 114 3.36 20.91 15.86
N LEU A 115 2.27 20.19 16.15
CA LEU A 115 2.34 18.88 16.82
C LEU A 115 2.79 17.75 15.88
N VAL A 116 2.57 17.91 14.57
CA VAL A 116 2.87 16.88 13.58
C VAL A 116 4.19 17.08 12.86
N SER A 117 4.65 18.33 12.71
CA SER A 117 5.90 18.66 12.03
C SER A 117 6.72 19.71 12.79
N ASN A 118 8.04 19.51 12.81
CA ASN A 118 9.01 20.49 13.30
C ASN A 118 9.43 21.49 12.20
N ARG A 119 8.98 21.30 10.96
CA ARG A 119 9.33 22.12 9.79
C ARG A 119 8.06 22.71 9.19
N VAL A 120 7.60 23.79 9.81
CA VAL A 120 6.34 24.46 9.47
C VAL A 120 6.66 25.84 8.95
N ASN A 121 6.11 26.16 7.79
CA ASN A 121 6.04 27.50 7.23
C ASN A 121 4.58 27.95 7.26
N ASP A 122 4.33 29.19 6.88
CA ASP A 122 3.00 29.78 6.87
C ASP A 122 2.08 29.16 5.81
N ALA A 123 2.62 28.71 4.67
CA ALA A 123 1.81 28.15 3.58
C ALA A 123 1.86 26.61 3.50
N TYR A 124 2.85 25.98 4.14
CA TYR A 124 3.06 24.54 4.05
C TYR A 124 3.86 24.00 5.23
N PHE A 125 3.75 22.71 5.48
CA PHE A 125 4.62 21.97 6.40
C PHE A 125 5.28 20.81 5.69
N ILE A 126 6.42 20.36 6.21
CA ILE A 126 7.22 19.29 5.61
C ILE A 126 7.08 18.03 6.47
N LEU A 127 6.80 16.89 5.84
CA LEU A 127 6.80 15.58 6.50
C LEU A 127 7.71 14.58 5.76
N PRO A 128 8.39 13.67 6.49
CA PRO A 128 8.94 12.46 5.90
C PRO A 128 7.80 11.60 5.32
N ILE A 129 7.96 11.03 4.12
CA ILE A 129 6.89 10.24 3.47
C ILE A 129 6.44 9.07 4.35
N ARG A 130 7.38 8.41 5.04
CA ARG A 130 7.10 7.29 5.94
C ARG A 130 6.10 7.65 7.05
N ASP A 131 6.06 8.91 7.46
CA ASP A 131 5.23 9.37 8.58
C ASP A 131 3.93 10.02 8.12
N VAL A 132 3.74 10.26 6.81
CA VAL A 132 2.57 10.98 6.29
C VAL A 132 1.27 10.34 6.75
N GLU A 133 1.11 9.03 6.57
CA GLU A 133 -0.14 8.33 6.93
C GLU A 133 -0.46 8.48 8.43
N SER A 134 0.52 8.28 9.31
CA SER A 134 0.30 8.38 10.76
C SER A 134 0.02 9.81 11.21
N LYS A 135 0.72 10.80 10.64
CA LYS A 135 0.51 12.22 10.94
C LYS A 135 -0.82 12.73 10.41
N LEU A 136 -1.24 12.32 9.21
CA LEU A 136 -2.56 12.66 8.68
C LEU A 136 -3.69 12.05 9.52
N ASN A 137 -3.53 10.81 10.00
CA ASN A 137 -4.49 10.20 10.92
C ASN A 137 -4.57 10.98 12.24
N PHE A 138 -3.43 11.42 12.78
CA PHE A 138 -3.41 12.27 13.97
C PHE A 138 -4.14 13.60 13.76
N ILE A 139 -3.89 14.29 12.64
CA ILE A 139 -4.62 15.53 12.28
C ILE A 139 -6.12 15.24 12.20
N SER A 140 -6.51 14.15 11.53
CA SER A 140 -7.92 13.75 11.42
C SER A 140 -8.57 13.54 12.78
N SER A 141 -7.91 12.84 13.71
CA SER A 141 -8.42 12.63 15.07
C SER A 141 -8.55 13.94 15.84
N LYS A 142 -7.60 14.87 15.67
CA LYS A 142 -7.64 16.17 16.34
C LYS A 142 -8.80 17.03 15.83
N ILE A 143 -9.00 17.11 14.51
CA ILE A 143 -10.13 17.81 13.89
C ILE A 143 -11.47 17.21 14.37
N THR A 144 -11.58 15.88 14.45
CA THR A 144 -12.77 15.21 14.98
C THR A 144 -13.06 15.62 16.43
N SER A 145 -12.03 15.70 17.28
CA SER A 145 -12.20 16.14 18.68
C SER A 145 -12.63 17.61 18.83
N GLU A 146 -12.38 18.44 17.81
CA GLU A 146 -12.74 19.87 17.78
C GLU A 146 -14.16 20.12 17.24
N GLY A 147 -14.95 19.06 17.04
CA GLY A 147 -16.35 19.15 16.67
C GLY A 147 -16.63 18.97 15.17
N LEU A 148 -15.68 18.40 14.43
CA LEU A 148 -15.83 18.05 13.00
C LEU A 148 -15.74 16.53 12.76
N PRO A 149 -16.65 15.72 13.32
CA PRO A 149 -16.53 14.25 13.36
C PRO A 149 -16.67 13.54 12.01
N PHE A 150 -17.23 14.20 10.99
CA PHE A 150 -17.41 13.63 9.65
C PHE A 150 -16.48 14.26 8.60
N SER A 151 -15.46 15.00 9.04
CA SER A 151 -14.47 15.56 8.14
C SER A 151 -13.61 14.46 7.51
N LYS A 152 -13.46 14.53 6.19
CA LYS A 152 -12.54 13.70 5.42
C LYS A 152 -11.32 14.51 5.06
N LEU A 153 -10.16 14.04 5.49
CA LEU A 153 -8.88 14.62 5.16
C LEU A 153 -8.27 13.88 3.97
N LYS A 154 -7.79 14.60 2.97
CA LYS A 154 -7.11 14.02 1.80
C LYS A 154 -5.95 14.90 1.33
N LEU A 155 -4.94 14.26 0.76
CA LEU A 155 -3.93 14.95 -0.05
C LEU A 155 -4.36 14.92 -1.52
N SER A 156 -4.47 16.10 -2.15
CA SER A 156 -4.68 16.25 -3.59
C SER A 156 -3.45 16.83 -4.28
N ASP A 157 -3.45 16.77 -5.60
CA ASP A 157 -2.45 17.46 -6.45
C ASP A 157 -1.02 17.07 -6.06
N ILE A 158 -0.79 15.77 -5.88
CA ILE A 158 0.52 15.24 -5.53
C ILE A 158 1.41 15.34 -6.76
N GLU A 159 2.40 16.20 -6.71
CA GLU A 159 3.30 16.50 -7.82
C GLU A 159 4.76 16.37 -7.40
N VAL A 160 5.58 15.92 -8.35
CA VAL A 160 7.03 15.87 -8.18
C VAL A 160 7.61 17.24 -8.53
N SER A 161 8.24 17.89 -7.55
CA SER A 161 8.92 19.17 -7.72
C SER A 161 10.41 19.00 -7.42
N GLY A 162 11.17 18.62 -8.45
CA GLY A 162 12.61 18.40 -8.38
C GLY A 162 12.99 17.16 -7.56
N ASN A 163 13.37 17.37 -6.29
CA ASN A 163 13.72 16.28 -5.36
C ASN A 163 12.68 16.05 -4.27
N ASN A 164 11.61 16.84 -4.26
CA ASN A 164 10.59 16.78 -3.23
C ASN A 164 9.22 16.59 -3.85
N LEU A 165 8.30 16.06 -3.06
CA LEU A 165 6.89 16.05 -3.42
C LEU A 165 6.21 17.31 -2.90
N LYS A 166 5.19 17.74 -3.62
CA LYS A 166 4.25 18.77 -3.20
C LYS A 166 2.85 18.17 -3.24
N ALA A 167 2.01 18.56 -2.29
CA ALA A 167 0.61 18.18 -2.26
C ALA A 167 -0.20 19.25 -1.55
N ARG A 168 -1.50 19.27 -1.80
CA ARG A 168 -2.45 20.14 -1.09
C ARG A 168 -3.28 19.32 -0.12
N LEU A 169 -3.40 19.80 1.11
CA LEU A 169 -4.28 19.24 2.12
C LEU A 169 -5.70 19.79 1.91
N LEU A 170 -6.65 18.90 1.70
CA LEU A 170 -8.06 19.22 1.60
C LEU A 170 -8.82 18.58 2.75
N ILE A 171 -9.64 19.39 3.42
CA ILE A 171 -10.56 18.96 4.46
C ILE A 171 -11.97 19.12 3.89
N ALA A 172 -12.61 17.99 3.56
CA ALA A 172 -14.00 17.97 3.15
C ALA A 172 -14.87 17.72 4.40
N SER A 173 -15.62 18.72 4.84
CA SER A 173 -16.62 18.57 5.90
C SER A 173 -18.00 18.77 5.32
N ASP A 174 -18.95 17.90 5.67
CA ASP A 174 -20.37 18.21 5.49
C ASP A 174 -20.71 19.37 6.44
N THR A 175 -21.14 20.50 5.89
CA THR A 175 -21.19 21.81 6.56
C THR A 175 -22.29 21.98 7.62
N LYS A 176 -22.90 20.91 8.13
CA LYS A 176 -23.84 21.01 9.27
C LYS A 176 -23.14 20.70 10.58
N LYS A 177 -22.61 21.75 11.22
CA LYS A 177 -22.30 21.76 12.66
C LYS A 177 -23.59 21.39 13.38
N ARG A 178 -23.69 20.16 13.90
CA ARG A 178 -24.90 19.73 14.61
C ARG A 178 -24.80 20.23 16.05
N SER A 179 -25.75 21.06 16.46
CA SER A 179 -26.07 21.24 17.87
C SER A 179 -26.84 20.01 18.33
N VAL A 180 -26.56 19.54 19.54
CA VAL A 180 -27.53 18.74 20.27
C VAL A 180 -28.61 19.72 20.73
N ASP A 181 -29.86 19.45 20.39
CA ASP A 181 -31.00 20.09 21.05
C ASP A 181 -31.31 19.21 22.26
N ASP A 182 -31.23 19.79 23.46
CA ASP A 182 -31.61 19.15 24.72
C ASP A 182 -33.14 19.15 24.89
#